data_AF-A0A0C1H1E2-F1
#
_entry.id   AF-A0A0C1H1E2-F1
#
_cell.length_a   1.000
_cell.length_b   1.000
_cell.length_c   1.000
_cell.angle_alpha   90.00
_cell.angle_beta   90.00
_cell.angle_gamma   90.00
#
_symmetry.space_group_name_H-M   'P 1'
#
loop_
_entity.id
_entity.type
_entity.pdbx_description
1 polymer ?
#
loop_
_entity_poly.entity_id
_entity_poly.type
_entity_poly.pdbx_seq_one_letter_code
_entity_poly.pdbx_strand_id
1 'polypeptide(L)'
;MRKLLLLFPLIPSTAFAQAQAGWGNVGQQEDKGFSWTDPLWPDFWMAWTPATLAVFVGIFSAIALIGVLEVVKFRDGIERRGVLGLTTTLGDRLFITLLGSAYIFLAWLGIVGQPVWTPLFLAMGWGVFVFWKV
;
A
#
# COMPACT_ATOMS: atom_id res chain seq x y z
N MET A 1 -60.37 -11.70 31.10
CA MET A 1 -58.98 -12.18 31.10
C MET A 1 -58.60 -12.61 29.67
N ARG A 2 -58.46 -11.82 28.60
CA ARG A 2 -57.73 -10.58 28.27
C ARG A 2 -56.19 -10.64 28.39
N LYS A 3 -55.56 -11.81 28.17
CA LYS A 3 -54.10 -11.94 27.97
C LYS A 3 -53.73 -13.14 27.09
N LEU A 4 -54.24 -13.24 25.86
CA LEU A 4 -53.86 -14.32 24.95
C LEU A 4 -53.84 -13.89 23.47
N LEU A 5 -53.20 -12.76 23.15
CA LEU A 5 -53.18 -12.22 21.78
C LEU A 5 -51.93 -11.37 21.47
N LEU A 6 -50.73 -11.76 21.91
CA LEU A 6 -49.49 -11.04 21.54
C LEU A 6 -48.28 -11.98 21.44
N LEU A 7 -48.24 -12.84 20.42
CA LEU A 7 -47.01 -13.48 19.94
C LEU A 7 -47.13 -13.64 18.42
N PHE A 8 -47.07 -12.51 17.73
CA PHE A 8 -46.83 -12.45 16.30
C PHE A 8 -45.31 -12.58 16.12
N PRO A 9 -44.78 -13.57 15.38
CA PRO A 9 -43.34 -13.67 15.19
C PRO A 9 -42.88 -12.45 14.39
N LEU A 10 -41.94 -11.70 14.97
CA LEU A 10 -41.08 -10.77 14.26
C LEU A 10 -40.29 -11.57 13.22
N ILE A 11 -40.89 -11.77 12.05
CA ILE A 11 -40.16 -12.14 10.86
C ILE A 11 -39.32 -10.90 10.53
N PRO A 12 -37.97 -10.97 10.56
CA PRO A 12 -37.16 -9.88 10.04
C PRO A 12 -37.56 -9.72 8.58
N SER A 13 -38.09 -8.56 8.24
CA SER A 13 -38.52 -8.17 6.91
C SER A 13 -37.31 -8.11 5.97
N THR A 14 -36.82 -9.27 5.54
CA THR A 14 -35.83 -9.43 4.47
C THR A 14 -36.45 -9.20 3.09
N ALA A 15 -37.78 -9.09 3.00
CA ALA A 15 -38.50 -8.79 1.76
C ALA A 15 -38.17 -7.39 1.18
N PHE A 16 -37.77 -6.42 2.02
CA PHE A 16 -37.35 -5.09 1.54
C PHE A 16 -35.87 -5.05 1.10
N ALA A 17 -35.05 -6.05 1.43
CA ALA A 17 -33.67 -6.13 0.94
C ALA A 17 -33.59 -6.63 -0.51
N GLN A 18 -34.56 -7.44 -0.96
CA GLN A 18 -34.64 -7.90 -2.36
C GLN A 18 -35.30 -6.89 -3.32
N ALA A 19 -36.05 -5.91 -2.81
CA ALA A 19 -36.75 -4.95 -3.67
C ALA A 19 -35.81 -3.96 -4.39
N GLN A 20 -34.57 -3.80 -3.92
CA GLN A 20 -33.57 -2.91 -4.55
C GLN A 20 -32.72 -3.64 -5.60
N ALA A 21 -32.61 -4.97 -5.52
CA ALA A 21 -31.82 -5.80 -6.45
C ALA A 21 -32.71 -6.43 -7.53
N GLY A 22 -33.52 -5.61 -8.20
CA GLY A 22 -34.31 -6.04 -9.37
C GLY A 22 -33.44 -6.07 -10.63
N TRP A 23 -33.79 -6.96 -11.58
CA TRP A 23 -33.24 -7.03 -12.94
C TRP A 23 -33.30 -5.70 -13.74
N GLY A 24 -33.87 -4.63 -13.18
CA GLY A 24 -33.79 -3.27 -13.71
C GLY A 24 -32.52 -2.50 -13.35
N ASN A 25 -31.71 -2.97 -12.39
CA ASN A 25 -30.45 -2.35 -11.96
C ASN A 25 -29.19 -3.00 -12.55
N VAL A 26 -29.33 -4.06 -13.34
CA VAL A 26 -28.21 -4.88 -13.88
C VAL A 26 -27.46 -4.22 -15.06
N GLY A 27 -27.61 -2.90 -15.23
CA GLY A 27 -26.94 -2.13 -16.27
C GLY A 27 -26.61 -0.69 -15.88
N GLN A 28 -26.94 -0.26 -14.66
CA GLN A 28 -26.37 0.98 -14.12
C GLN A 28 -24.88 0.73 -13.92
N GLN A 29 -24.05 1.43 -14.68
CA GLN A 29 -22.66 1.59 -14.30
C GLN A 29 -22.68 2.31 -12.94
N GLU A 30 -22.28 1.63 -11.86
CA GLU A 30 -21.98 2.33 -10.62
C GLU A 30 -21.00 3.45 -10.95
N ASP A 31 -21.26 4.65 -10.42
CA ASP A 31 -20.30 5.74 -10.46
C ASP A 31 -19.06 5.26 -9.70
N LYS A 32 -18.12 4.66 -10.42
CA LYS A 32 -16.84 4.20 -9.87
C LYS A 32 -16.06 5.43 -9.46
N GLY A 33 -16.30 5.88 -8.23
CA GLY A 33 -15.44 6.86 -7.55
C GLY A 33 -14.00 6.35 -7.51
N PHE A 34 -13.06 7.26 -7.27
CA PHE A 34 -11.64 6.92 -7.21
C PHE A 34 -11.38 5.77 -6.22
N SER A 35 -10.75 4.70 -6.71
CA SER A 35 -10.44 3.49 -5.95
C SER A 35 -8.95 3.19 -6.04
N TRP A 36 -8.34 2.89 -4.89
CA TRP A 36 -6.91 2.61 -4.78
C TRP A 36 -6.50 1.24 -5.35
N THR A 37 -7.47 0.35 -5.53
CA THR A 37 -7.26 -1.03 -5.97
C THR A 37 -7.65 -1.25 -7.42
N ASP A 38 -8.47 -0.37 -7.99
CA ASP A 38 -8.90 -0.51 -9.36
C ASP A 38 -7.83 0.02 -10.34
N PRO A 39 -7.64 -0.63 -11.49
CA PRO A 39 -6.75 -0.12 -12.52
C PRO A 39 -7.21 1.26 -13.02
N LEU A 40 -6.28 2.21 -13.09
CA LEU A 40 -6.50 3.53 -13.67
C LEU A 40 -6.82 3.45 -15.17
N TRP A 41 -6.19 2.49 -15.85
CA TRP A 41 -6.37 2.25 -17.29
C TRP A 41 -6.66 0.76 -17.52
N PRO A 42 -7.91 0.41 -17.85
CA PRO A 42 -8.32 -0.99 -18.06
C PRO A 42 -7.61 -1.66 -19.24
N ASP A 43 -7.26 -0.89 -20.29
CA ASP A 43 -6.72 -1.42 -21.55
C ASP A 43 -5.18 -1.49 -21.59
N PHE A 44 -4.50 -1.24 -20.46
CA PHE A 44 -3.04 -1.23 -20.40
C PHE A 44 -2.48 -2.64 -20.15
N TRP A 45 -1.27 -2.91 -20.68
CA TRP A 45 -0.60 -4.22 -20.56
C TRP A 45 -0.35 -4.68 -19.11
N MET A 46 -0.26 -3.74 -18.18
CA MET A 46 -0.14 -3.99 -16.75
C MET A 46 -1.28 -3.26 -16.04
N ALA A 47 -1.92 -3.94 -15.09
CA ALA A 47 -2.94 -3.35 -14.23
C ALA A 47 -2.31 -2.27 -13.33
N TRP A 48 -2.23 -1.04 -13.83
CA TRP A 48 -1.73 0.12 -13.11
C TRP A 48 -2.79 0.61 -12.13
N THR A 49 -2.69 0.18 -10.88
CA THR A 49 -3.49 0.75 -9.79
C THR A 49 -2.84 2.04 -9.31
N PRO A 50 -3.62 2.97 -8.70
CA PRO A 50 -3.03 4.17 -8.10
C PRO A 50 -1.94 3.83 -7.07
N ALA A 51 -2.11 2.72 -6.35
CA ALA A 51 -1.13 2.23 -5.39
C ALA A 51 0.20 1.83 -6.05
N THR A 52 0.17 1.04 -7.13
CA THR A 52 1.42 0.66 -7.83
C THR A 52 2.06 1.85 -8.53
N LEU A 53 1.26 2.72 -9.16
CA LEU A 53 1.75 3.95 -9.77
C LEU A 53 2.50 4.84 -8.77
N ALA A 54 1.94 5.04 -7.56
CA ALA A 54 2.57 5.84 -6.52
C ALA A 54 3.94 5.28 -6.10
N VAL A 55 4.08 3.96 -6.00
CA VAL A 55 5.37 3.30 -5.69
C VAL A 55 6.40 3.59 -6.78
N PHE A 56 6.05 3.42 -8.06
CA PHE A 56 7.00 3.66 -9.15
C PHE A 56 7.39 5.12 -9.28
N VAL A 57 6.44 6.05 -9.18
CA VAL A 57 6.73 7.49 -9.14
C VAL A 57 7.63 7.83 -7.94
N GLY A 58 7.38 7.23 -6.79
CA GLY A 58 8.26 7.31 -5.61
C GLY A 58 9.68 6.83 -5.89
N ILE A 59 9.86 5.70 -6.58
CA ILE A 59 11.18 5.17 -6.94
C ILE A 59 11.89 6.11 -7.94
N PHE A 60 11.23 6.52 -9.01
CA PHE A 60 11.83 7.41 -10.01
C PHE A 60 12.20 8.78 -9.41
N SER A 61 11.32 9.34 -8.58
CA SER A 61 11.61 10.58 -7.86
C SER A 61 12.77 10.42 -6.90
N ALA A 62 12.85 9.32 -6.15
CA ALA A 62 13.97 9.04 -5.26
C ALA A 62 15.32 8.94 -6.02
N ILE A 63 15.33 8.23 -7.15
CA ILE A 63 16.52 8.13 -8.02
C ILE A 63 16.91 9.51 -8.55
N ALA A 64 15.95 10.28 -9.06
CA ALA A 64 16.20 11.63 -9.57
C ALA A 64 16.74 12.55 -8.47
N LEU A 65 16.18 12.46 -7.26
CA LEU A 65 16.57 13.28 -6.11
C LEU A 65 18.00 12.95 -5.67
N ILE A 66 18.39 11.66 -5.66
CA ILE A 66 19.77 11.25 -5.42
C ILE A 66 20.70 11.77 -6.51
N GLY A 67 20.34 11.61 -7.80
CA GLY A 67 21.15 12.11 -8.90
C GLY A 67 21.38 13.62 -8.82
N VAL A 68 20.34 14.39 -8.47
CA VAL A 68 20.45 15.83 -8.23
C VAL A 68 21.35 16.13 -7.01
N LEU A 69 21.18 15.42 -5.90
CA LEU A 69 22.00 15.61 -4.70
C LEU A 69 23.48 15.29 -4.94
N GLU A 70 23.77 14.27 -5.74
CA GLU A 70 25.12 13.88 -6.11
C GLU A 70 25.80 14.97 -6.96
N VAL A 71 25.10 15.47 -7.98
CA VAL A 71 25.58 16.55 -8.86
C VAL A 71 25.76 17.87 -8.12
N VAL A 72 24.81 18.23 -7.25
CA VAL A 72 24.76 19.56 -6.61
C VAL A 72 25.63 19.64 -5.35
N LYS A 73 25.57 18.61 -4.49
CA LYS A 73 26.05 18.72 -3.10
C LYS A 73 27.23 17.81 -2.77
N PHE A 74 27.26 16.59 -3.31
CA PHE A 74 28.20 15.57 -2.82
C PHE A 74 29.46 15.37 -3.65
N ARG A 75 29.51 15.86 -4.90
CA ARG A 75 30.63 15.95 -5.89
C ARG A 75 31.52 14.71 -6.11
N ASP A 76 31.78 13.89 -5.10
CA ASP A 76 32.68 12.73 -5.09
C ASP A 76 32.05 11.49 -4.42
N GLY A 77 30.73 11.31 -4.49
CA GLY A 77 30.08 10.05 -4.09
C GLY A 77 30.52 9.53 -2.72
N ILE A 78 30.58 10.40 -1.69
CA ILE A 78 31.26 10.16 -0.41
C ILE A 78 30.91 8.77 0.14
N GLU A 79 31.82 7.82 -0.08
CA GLU A 79 31.71 6.45 0.40
C GLU A 79 31.86 6.48 1.92
N ARG A 80 30.73 6.37 2.61
CA ARG A 80 30.71 6.29 4.07
C ARG A 80 30.51 4.83 4.46
N ARG A 81 31.34 4.35 5.39
CA ARG A 81 31.13 3.05 6.03
C ARG A 81 29.79 3.08 6.75
N GLY A 82 28.80 2.37 6.20
CA GLY A 82 27.45 2.32 6.74
C GLY A 82 27.34 1.38 7.94
N VAL A 83 26.13 1.25 8.47
CA VAL A 83 25.82 0.39 9.62
C VAL A 83 26.14 -1.08 9.35
N LEU A 84 25.99 -1.54 8.11
CA LEU A 84 26.29 -2.91 7.69
C LEU A 84 27.80 -3.18 7.51
N GLY A 85 28.68 -2.21 7.81
CA GLY A 85 30.12 -2.33 7.61
C GLY A 85 30.57 -2.24 6.14
N LEU A 86 29.61 -2.11 5.22
CA LEU A 86 29.84 -1.91 3.79
C LEU A 86 30.14 -0.43 3.49
N THR A 87 31.04 -0.18 2.55
CA THR A 87 31.20 1.12 1.90
C THR A 87 30.05 1.30 0.92
N THR A 88 29.08 2.14 1.28
CA THR A 88 27.86 2.36 0.50
C THR A 88 27.77 3.83 0.10
N THR A 89 27.39 4.09 -1.14
CA THR A 89 27.03 5.43 -1.61
C THR A 89 25.65 5.85 -1.08
N LEU A 90 25.25 7.10 -1.33
CA LEU A 90 23.90 7.60 -0.99
C LEU A 90 22.81 6.78 -1.70
N GLY A 91 23.05 6.43 -2.96
CA GLY A 91 22.13 5.61 -3.77
C GLY A 91 21.98 4.19 -3.23
N ASP A 92 23.10 3.55 -2.88
CA ASP A 92 23.09 2.18 -2.34
C ASP A 92 22.27 2.09 -1.04
N ARG A 93 22.32 3.12 -0.20
CA ARG A 93 21.56 3.17 1.06
C ARG A 93 20.06 3.29 0.85
N LEU A 94 19.64 4.10 -0.12
CA LEU A 94 18.23 4.19 -0.49
C LEU A 94 17.74 2.85 -1.07
N PHE A 95 18.55 2.21 -1.91
CA PHE A 95 18.22 0.90 -2.47
C PHE A 95 18.10 -0.18 -1.39
N ILE A 96 19.04 -0.25 -0.45
CA ILE A 96 19.00 -1.18 0.70
C ILE A 96 17.77 -0.92 1.58
N THR A 97 17.39 0.35 1.77
CA THR A 97 16.19 0.70 2.54
C THR A 97 14.92 0.23 1.83
N LEU A 98 14.82 0.45 0.52
CA LEU A 98 13.66 0.06 -0.30
C LEU A 98 13.51 -1.47 -0.37
N LEU A 99 14.61 -2.16 -0.66
CA LEU A 99 14.67 -3.61 -0.78
C LEU A 99 14.42 -4.30 0.57
N GLY A 100 15.03 -3.81 1.66
CA GLY A 100 14.78 -4.33 3.00
C GLY A 100 13.35 -4.12 3.46
N SER A 101 12.75 -2.97 3.14
CA SER A 101 11.32 -2.73 3.38
C SER A 101 10.45 -3.74 2.62
N ALA A 102 10.71 -3.98 1.33
CA ALA A 102 9.98 -4.97 0.55
C ALA A 102 10.07 -6.38 1.15
N TYR A 103 11.25 -6.81 1.59
CA TYR A 103 11.41 -8.10 2.25
C TYR A 103 10.73 -8.18 3.62
N ILE A 104 10.70 -7.10 4.40
CA ILE A 104 9.94 -7.05 5.66
C ILE A 104 8.45 -7.27 5.39
N PHE A 105 7.90 -6.61 4.37
CA PHE A 105 6.49 -6.79 3.99
C PHE A 105 6.21 -8.20 3.47
N LEU A 106 7.08 -8.76 2.62
CA LEU A 106 6.93 -10.12 2.11
C LEU A 106 7.05 -11.18 3.22
N ALA A 107 8.02 -11.05 4.13
CA ALA A 107 8.19 -11.94 5.26
C ALA A 107 6.98 -11.89 6.20
N TRP A 108 6.45 -10.69 6.47
CA TRP A 108 5.26 -10.53 7.28
C TRP A 108 4.02 -11.17 6.64
N LEU A 109 3.80 -10.92 5.34
CA LEU A 109 2.69 -11.53 4.61
C LEU A 109 2.81 -13.06 4.52
N GLY A 110 4.03 -13.58 4.43
CA GLY A 110 4.28 -15.02 4.38
C GLY A 110 4.07 -15.75 5.71
N ILE A 111 4.22 -15.07 6.85
CA ILE A 111 4.11 -15.69 8.19
C ILE A 111 2.80 -15.35 8.88
N VAL A 112 2.41 -14.06 8.89
CA VAL A 112 1.28 -13.54 9.68
C VAL A 112 0.09 -13.20 8.79
N GLY A 113 0.33 -12.57 7.64
CA GLY A 113 -0.73 -12.08 6.75
C GLY A 113 -1.24 -10.67 7.12
N GLN A 114 -2.53 -10.40 6.92
CA GLN A 114 -3.16 -9.12 7.31
C GLN A 114 -3.37 -9.09 8.82
N PRO A 115 -3.19 -7.95 9.51
CA PRO A 115 -3.00 -6.58 8.99
C PRO A 115 -1.53 -6.16 8.77
N VAL A 116 -1.32 -5.16 7.90
CA VAL A 116 0.01 -4.67 7.46
C VAL A 116 0.55 -3.44 8.23
N TRP A 117 -0.05 -3.09 9.36
CA TRP A 117 0.43 -1.96 10.19
C TRP A 117 1.77 -2.28 10.86
N THR A 118 1.93 -3.48 11.40
CA THR A 118 3.17 -3.92 12.04
C THR A 118 4.39 -3.88 11.11
N PRO A 119 4.35 -4.44 9.88
CA PRO A 119 5.49 -4.37 8.97
C PRO A 119 5.77 -2.94 8.49
N LEU A 120 4.78 -2.04 8.48
CA LEU A 120 4.99 -0.62 8.19
C LEU A 120 5.89 0.04 9.24
N PHE A 121 5.59 -0.15 10.53
CA PHE A 121 6.45 0.38 11.61
C PHE A 121 7.85 -0.22 11.57
N LEU A 122 7.95 -1.53 11.28
CA LEU A 122 9.24 -2.22 11.18
C LEU A 122 10.07 -1.71 9.99
N ALA A 123 9.43 -1.45 8.84
CA ALA A 123 10.09 -0.89 7.67
C ALA A 123 10.57 0.55 7.91
N MET A 124 9.82 1.38 8.64
CA MET A 124 10.30 2.70 9.06
C MET A 124 11.52 2.59 9.98
N GLY A 125 11.47 1.67 10.96
CA GLY A 125 12.62 1.38 11.83
C GLY A 125 13.85 0.92 11.04
N TRP A 126 13.66 0.09 10.02
CA TRP A 126 14.71 -0.34 9.09
C TRP A 126 15.34 0.84 8.34
N GLY A 127 14.52 1.74 7.80
CA GLY A 127 15.03 2.95 7.14
C GLY A 127 15.87 3.81 8.07
N VAL A 128 15.38 4.10 9.29
CA VAL A 128 16.15 4.85 10.28
C VAL A 128 17.46 4.14 10.60
N PHE A 129 17.43 2.83 10.79
CA PHE A 129 18.63 2.03 11.07
C PHE A 129 19.67 2.15 9.96
N VAL A 130 19.29 2.08 8.68
CA VAL A 130 20.23 2.21 7.55
C VAL A 130 20.91 3.59 7.52
N PHE A 131 20.21 4.65 7.91
CA PHE A 131 20.73 6.02 7.92
C PHE A 131 21.34 6.47 9.26
N TRP A 132 21.24 5.69 10.33
CA TRP A 132 21.59 6.13 11.69
C TRP A 132 23.10 6.37 11.90
N LYS A 133 23.98 5.54 11.32
CA LYS A 133 25.43 5.61 11.55
C LYS A 133 26.15 6.18 10.32
N VAL A 134 25.93 7.46 10.05
CA VAL A 134 26.44 8.18 8.86
C VAL A 134 27.14 9.46 9.24
#